data_AF-A0A8E0WVG1-F1
#
_entry.id   AF-A0A8E0WVG1-F1
#
_cell.length_a   1.000
_cell.length_b   1.000
_cell.length_c   1.000
_cell.angle_alpha   90.00
_cell.angle_beta   90.00
_cell.angle_gamma   90.00
#
_symmetry.space_group_name_H-M   'P 1'
#
loop_
_entity.id
_entity.type
_entity.pdbx_description
1 polymer ?
#
loop_
_entity_poly.entity_id
_entity_poly.type
_entity_poly.pdbx_seq_one_letter_code
_entity_poly.pdbx_strand_id
1 'polypeptide(L)'
;MADQSRNAVIPQSDLERLVFELPPLPYGTKDLEPVLSAETLEIHHGKHHARYVETLNRLLAEQNFSAHTLEEIIRIAHGSGAKGVFNNAAQAWNHSFFWESMAPKTVKPAGLLASAISSEFGSLETLRQRFSAEGTGHFGSGWVWLIAKRDKLEVISTHDAGSPILEEGVTPLLACDVWEHAYYIDYRQDRAGWITSWWNRLANWSFAETQFDAAIGQGKPWRYPPSQTAR
;
A
#
# COMPACT_ATOMS: atom_id res chain seq x y z
N MET A 1 47.53 -3.65 39.88
CA MET A 1 46.27 -4.40 40.08
C MET A 1 45.11 -3.49 39.74
N ALA A 2 44.19 -4.01 38.93
CA ALA A 2 42.85 -3.51 38.61
C ALA A 2 42.71 -2.17 37.85
N ASP A 3 42.78 -2.29 36.51
CA ASP A 3 41.98 -1.51 35.56
C ASP A 3 40.48 -1.74 35.85
N GLN A 4 39.72 -0.67 36.05
CA GLN A 4 38.25 -0.69 36.11
C GLN A 4 37.69 0.23 35.03
N SER A 5 37.82 -0.20 33.77
CA SER A 5 36.91 0.21 32.71
C SER A 5 35.47 -0.20 33.08
N ARG A 6 34.71 0.74 33.64
CA ARG A 6 33.26 0.57 33.82
C ARG A 6 32.60 0.55 32.45
N ASN A 7 32.29 -0.65 31.97
CA ASN A 7 31.24 -0.86 30.98
C ASN A 7 29.94 -0.29 31.54
N ALA A 8 29.52 0.88 31.04
CA ALA A 8 28.17 1.35 31.25
C ALA A 8 27.24 0.42 30.45
N VAL A 9 26.64 -0.55 31.13
CA VAL A 9 25.49 -1.28 30.60
C VAL A 9 24.36 -0.27 30.52
N ILE A 10 24.03 0.17 29.31
CA ILE A 10 22.85 0.99 29.06
C ILE A 10 21.63 0.14 29.47
N PRO A 11 20.75 0.64 30.37
CA PRO A 11 19.53 -0.07 30.73
C PRO A 11 18.69 -0.35 29.48
N GLN A 12 18.22 -1.59 29.36
CA GLN A 12 17.42 -2.09 28.23
C GLN A 12 16.02 -1.45 28.12
N SER A 13 15.74 -0.39 28.88
CA SER A 13 14.39 0.12 29.15
C SER A 13 14.00 1.41 28.42
N ASP A 14 14.88 2.03 27.64
CA ASP A 14 14.57 3.29 26.91
C ASP A 14 14.75 3.18 25.39
N LEU A 15 14.70 1.98 24.81
CA LEU A 15 14.34 1.85 23.40
C LEU A 15 12.83 2.07 23.33
N GLU A 16 12.39 3.22 22.83
CA GLU A 16 11.00 3.41 22.40
C GLU A 16 10.62 2.20 21.54
N ARG A 17 9.75 1.33 22.08
CA ARG A 17 9.33 0.14 21.35
C ARG A 17 8.55 0.62 20.14
N LEU A 18 9.00 0.23 18.96
CA LEU A 18 8.33 0.54 17.71
C LEU A 18 6.96 -0.12 17.70
N VAL A 19 5.91 0.69 17.77
CA VAL A 19 4.51 0.27 17.74
C VAL A 19 3.82 1.04 16.62
N PHE A 20 3.15 0.32 15.73
CA PHE A 20 2.36 0.89 14.66
C PHE A 20 0.88 0.99 15.04
N GLU A 21 0.21 2.03 14.60
CA GLU A 21 -1.22 2.22 14.77
C GLU A 21 -1.95 2.02 13.45
N LEU A 22 -3.19 1.53 13.51
CA LEU A 22 -4.05 1.44 12.32
C LEU A 22 -4.35 2.86 11.81
N PRO A 23 -3.89 3.27 10.62
CA PRO A 23 -4.17 4.61 10.14
C PRO A 23 -5.66 4.78 9.86
N PRO A 24 -6.26 5.95 10.18
CA PRO A 24 -7.66 6.20 9.86
C PRO A 24 -7.87 6.18 8.34
N LEU A 25 -9.07 5.83 7.90
CA LEU A 25 -9.47 6.00 6.49
C LEU A 25 -9.37 7.48 6.09
N PRO A 26 -8.98 7.83 4.85
CA PRO A 26 -8.91 9.23 4.41
C PRO A 26 -10.29 9.85 4.10
N TYR A 27 -11.36 9.05 4.14
CA TYR A 27 -12.75 9.43 3.89
C TYR A 27 -13.70 8.76 4.89
N GLY A 28 -14.97 9.14 4.85
CA GLY A 28 -16.04 8.53 5.64
C GLY A 28 -16.43 7.13 5.14
N THR A 29 -17.02 6.33 6.01
CA THR A 29 -17.35 4.91 5.76
C THR A 29 -18.42 4.68 4.69
N LYS A 30 -19.10 5.73 4.22
CA LYS A 30 -20.11 5.65 3.16
C LYS A 30 -19.71 6.40 1.89
N ASP A 31 -18.54 7.04 1.89
CA ASP A 31 -18.16 7.96 0.82
C ASP A 31 -17.76 7.22 -0.47
N LEU A 32 -17.51 5.91 -0.41
CA LEU A 32 -17.18 5.06 -1.56
C LEU A 32 -18.40 4.31 -2.12
N GLU A 33 -19.59 4.49 -1.54
CA GLU A 33 -20.81 3.90 -2.08
C GLU A 33 -21.17 4.51 -3.45
N PRO A 34 -21.73 3.74 -4.39
CA PRO A 34 -22.16 2.34 -4.26
C PRO A 34 -21.07 1.32 -4.64
N VAL A 35 -19.82 1.75 -4.84
CA VAL A 35 -18.76 0.87 -5.38
C VAL A 35 -18.18 -0.03 -4.29
N LEU A 36 -18.03 0.49 -3.09
CA LEU A 36 -17.59 -0.25 -1.91
C LEU A 36 -18.53 0.09 -0.75
N SER A 37 -19.15 -0.91 -0.15
CA SER A 37 -20.11 -0.68 0.95
C SER A 37 -19.42 -0.34 2.27
N ALA A 38 -20.17 0.31 3.17
CA ALA A 38 -19.72 0.51 4.54
C ALA A 38 -19.38 -0.80 5.27
N GLU A 39 -20.09 -1.88 4.97
CA GLU A 39 -19.82 -3.21 5.52
C GLU A 39 -18.45 -3.74 5.06
N THR A 40 -18.12 -3.59 3.76
CA THR A 40 -16.79 -3.94 3.26
C THR A 40 -15.71 -3.09 3.92
N LEU A 41 -15.89 -1.78 4.10
CA LEU A 41 -14.92 -0.94 4.79
C LEU A 41 -14.74 -1.34 6.27
N GLU A 42 -15.83 -1.63 6.98
CA GLU A 42 -15.75 -2.09 8.38
C GLU A 42 -14.94 -3.38 8.51
N ILE A 43 -15.12 -4.33 7.58
CA ILE A 43 -14.43 -5.62 7.63
C ILE A 43 -13.00 -5.48 7.10
N HIS A 44 -12.79 -4.83 5.96
CA HIS A 44 -11.50 -4.76 5.30
C HIS A 44 -10.51 -3.84 6.03
N HIS A 45 -10.93 -2.64 6.42
CA HIS A 45 -10.10 -1.73 7.23
C HIS A 45 -10.16 -2.12 8.72
N GLY A 46 -11.38 -2.20 9.27
CA GLY A 46 -11.58 -2.37 10.71
C GLY A 46 -11.24 -3.76 11.27
N LYS A 47 -11.16 -4.80 10.43
CA LYS A 47 -10.76 -6.16 10.85
C LYS A 47 -9.50 -6.65 10.17
N HIS A 48 -9.46 -6.75 8.83
CA HIS A 48 -8.30 -7.31 8.13
C HIS A 48 -7.05 -6.44 8.30
N HIS A 49 -7.12 -5.15 7.97
CA HIS A 49 -5.99 -4.24 8.14
C HIS A 49 -5.59 -4.09 9.61
N ALA A 50 -6.56 -3.89 10.50
CA ALA A 50 -6.34 -3.85 11.96
C ALA A 50 -5.55 -5.08 12.45
N ARG A 51 -5.94 -6.28 12.00
CA ARG A 51 -5.32 -7.52 12.42
C ARG A 51 -3.86 -7.64 11.96
N TYR A 52 -3.52 -7.15 10.77
CA TYR A 52 -2.12 -7.14 10.30
C TYR A 52 -1.26 -6.22 11.18
N VAL A 53 -1.76 -5.03 11.54
CA VAL A 53 -1.06 -4.09 12.43
C VAL A 53 -0.88 -4.68 13.83
N GLU A 54 -1.93 -5.23 14.43
CA GLU A 54 -1.86 -5.90 15.74
C GLU A 54 -0.85 -7.05 15.76
N THR A 55 -0.91 -7.91 14.73
CA THR A 55 -0.05 -9.08 14.64
C THR A 55 1.40 -8.67 14.41
N LEU A 56 1.64 -7.65 13.58
CA LEU A 56 2.97 -7.06 13.39
C LEU A 56 3.56 -6.59 14.72
N ASN A 57 2.81 -5.77 15.48
CA ASN A 57 3.28 -5.25 16.77
C ASN A 57 3.64 -6.38 17.75
N ARG A 58 2.83 -7.44 17.80
CA ARG A 58 3.14 -8.62 18.62
C ARG A 58 4.44 -9.29 18.18
N LEU A 59 4.63 -9.50 16.88
CA LEU A 59 5.84 -10.14 16.35
C LEU A 59 7.10 -9.29 16.56
N LEU A 60 6.98 -7.95 16.49
CA LEU A 60 8.07 -7.02 16.77
C LEU A 60 8.40 -6.94 18.26
N ALA A 61 7.42 -7.13 19.16
CA ALA A 61 7.70 -7.22 20.59
C ALA A 61 8.47 -8.50 20.97
N GLU A 62 8.31 -9.56 20.19
CA GLU A 62 8.99 -10.86 20.37
C GLU A 62 10.39 -10.91 19.73
N GLN A 63 10.71 -9.98 18.83
CA GLN A 63 11.93 -9.99 18.01
C GLN A 63 12.67 -8.65 18.08
N ASN A 64 13.99 -8.66 18.22
CA ASN A 64 14.79 -7.44 18.13
C ASN A 64 14.94 -7.01 16.66
N PHE A 65 14.03 -6.16 16.17
CA PHE A 65 14.14 -5.51 14.87
C PHE A 65 14.82 -4.14 15.00
N SER A 66 15.93 -3.95 14.28
CA SER A 66 16.60 -2.65 14.15
C SER A 66 16.04 -1.87 12.96
N ALA A 67 14.84 -1.31 13.10
CA ALA A 67 14.21 -0.50 12.07
C ALA A 67 13.39 0.61 12.74
N HIS A 68 13.15 1.71 12.01
CA HIS A 68 12.37 2.84 12.51
C HIS A 68 11.11 3.09 11.68
N THR A 69 11.05 2.53 10.46
CA THR A 69 9.91 2.69 9.53
C THR A 69 9.35 1.34 9.09
N LEU A 70 8.08 1.33 8.66
CA LEU A 70 7.44 0.10 8.19
C LEU A 70 8.13 -0.41 6.91
N GLU A 71 8.56 0.48 6.02
CA GLU A 71 9.28 0.14 4.79
C GLU A 71 10.64 -0.52 5.05
N GLU A 72 11.38 -0.07 6.07
CA GLU A 72 12.62 -0.73 6.50
C GLU A 72 12.35 -2.13 7.03
N ILE A 73 11.32 -2.31 7.86
CA ILE A 73 10.92 -3.62 8.37
C ILE A 73 10.59 -4.57 7.24
N ILE A 74 9.83 -4.10 6.23
CA ILE A 74 9.47 -4.91 5.07
C ILE A 74 10.73 -5.42 4.35
N ARG A 75 11.70 -4.54 4.08
CA ARG A 75 12.95 -4.92 3.41
C ARG A 75 13.78 -5.89 4.25
N ILE A 76 13.95 -5.60 5.55
CA ILE A 76 14.73 -6.45 6.46
C ILE A 76 14.08 -7.82 6.61
N ALA A 77 12.76 -7.87 6.84
CA ALA A 77 12.03 -9.12 7.01
C ALA A 77 12.03 -9.97 5.73
N HIS A 78 11.91 -9.33 4.56
CA HIS A 78 12.05 -10.00 3.27
C HIS A 78 13.45 -10.61 3.09
N GLY A 79 14.51 -9.82 3.27
CA GLY A 79 15.89 -10.25 3.07
C GLY A 79 16.36 -11.31 4.08
N SER A 80 15.85 -11.28 5.31
CA SER A 80 16.16 -12.25 6.37
C SER A 80 15.31 -13.52 6.34
N GLY A 81 14.26 -13.56 5.51
CA GLY A 81 13.31 -14.69 5.47
C GLY A 81 12.34 -14.75 6.65
N ALA A 82 12.19 -13.66 7.42
CA ALA A 82 11.23 -13.53 8.52
C ALA A 82 9.78 -13.39 8.00
N LYS A 83 9.26 -14.45 7.36
CA LYS A 83 7.98 -14.45 6.62
C LYS A 83 6.79 -13.91 7.42
N GLY A 84 6.72 -14.24 8.71
CA GLY A 84 5.65 -13.74 9.58
C GLY A 84 5.65 -12.22 9.72
N VAL A 85 6.82 -11.63 9.94
CA VAL A 85 6.98 -10.17 10.02
C VAL A 85 6.74 -9.54 8.66
N PHE A 86 7.34 -10.11 7.60
CA PHE A 86 7.18 -9.62 6.23
C PHE A 86 5.71 -9.56 5.81
N ASN A 87 4.96 -10.66 5.97
CA ASN A 87 3.57 -10.73 5.54
C ASN A 87 2.70 -9.68 6.25
N ASN A 88 2.85 -9.52 7.57
CA ASN A 88 2.03 -8.56 8.32
C ASN A 88 2.46 -7.11 8.06
N ALA A 89 3.77 -6.84 7.95
CA ALA A 89 4.28 -5.51 7.65
C ALA A 89 3.88 -5.06 6.24
N ALA A 90 4.07 -5.91 5.24
CA ALA A 90 3.73 -5.60 3.86
C ALA A 90 2.22 -5.51 3.66
N GLN A 91 1.41 -6.36 4.30
CA GLN A 91 -0.04 -6.19 4.24
C GLN A 91 -0.51 -4.89 4.91
N ALA A 92 0.04 -4.50 6.06
CA ALA A 92 -0.28 -3.21 6.67
C ALA A 92 0.07 -2.04 5.72
N TRP A 93 1.25 -2.08 5.10
CA TRP A 93 1.66 -1.06 4.14
C TRP A 93 0.77 -1.04 2.89
N ASN A 94 0.52 -2.19 2.27
CA ASN A 94 -0.28 -2.32 1.05
C ASN A 94 -1.70 -1.81 1.27
N HIS A 95 -2.33 -2.16 2.40
CA HIS A 95 -3.67 -1.67 2.73
C HIS A 95 -3.69 -0.17 2.95
N SER A 96 -2.75 0.39 3.71
CA SER A 96 -2.65 1.84 3.86
C SER A 96 -2.50 2.56 2.52
N PHE A 97 -1.66 2.05 1.62
CA PHE A 97 -1.51 2.60 0.27
C PHE A 97 -2.79 2.45 -0.58
N PHE A 98 -3.51 1.33 -0.44
CA PHE A 98 -4.78 1.08 -1.12
C PHE A 98 -5.87 2.07 -0.71
N TRP A 99 -5.95 2.44 0.57
CA TRP A 99 -6.91 3.45 1.03
C TRP A 99 -6.65 4.82 0.40
N GLU A 100 -5.38 5.22 0.26
CA GLU A 100 -4.96 6.44 -0.43
C GLU A 100 -5.16 6.37 -1.96
N SER A 101 -5.09 5.16 -2.52
CA SER A 101 -5.37 4.89 -3.95
C SER A 101 -6.85 5.04 -4.31
N MET A 102 -7.73 5.30 -3.33
CA MET A 102 -9.15 5.55 -3.53
C MET A 102 -9.55 6.95 -3.09
N ALA A 103 -10.52 7.53 -3.80
CA ALA A 103 -11.14 8.80 -3.44
C ALA A 103 -12.65 8.77 -3.73
N PRO A 104 -13.50 9.41 -2.88
CA PRO A 104 -14.94 9.55 -3.12
C PRO A 104 -15.27 10.32 -4.42
N LYS A 105 -14.35 11.21 -4.83
CA LYS A 105 -14.43 11.99 -6.05
C LYS A 105 -13.09 11.86 -6.77
N THR A 106 -13.14 11.34 -7.98
CA THR A 106 -11.97 11.20 -8.83
C THR A 106 -12.01 12.20 -9.98
N VAL A 107 -10.84 12.69 -10.36
CA VAL A 107 -10.62 13.48 -11.57
C VAL A 107 -9.69 12.69 -12.47
N LYS A 108 -9.77 12.88 -13.80
CA LYS A 108 -8.82 12.23 -14.71
C LYS A 108 -7.39 12.73 -14.43
N PRO A 109 -6.36 11.90 -14.65
CA PRO A 109 -4.99 12.36 -14.54
C PRO A 109 -4.72 13.46 -15.55
N ALA A 110 -3.90 14.42 -15.15
CA ALA A 110 -3.47 15.59 -15.91
C ALA A 110 -1.94 15.70 -15.89
N GLY A 111 -1.43 16.78 -16.49
CA GLY A 111 -0.01 17.16 -16.40
C GLY A 111 0.97 16.08 -16.86
N LEU A 112 2.01 15.86 -16.05
CA LEU A 112 3.11 14.96 -16.36
C LEU A 112 2.67 13.49 -16.34
N LEU A 113 1.80 13.09 -15.40
CA LEU A 113 1.26 11.73 -15.36
C LEU A 113 0.42 11.42 -16.60
N ALA A 114 -0.48 12.33 -17.01
CA ALA A 114 -1.25 12.13 -18.24
C ALA A 114 -0.36 11.97 -19.48
N SER A 115 0.73 12.75 -19.54
CA SER A 115 1.71 12.67 -20.63
C SER A 115 2.45 11.33 -20.62
N ALA A 116 2.85 10.83 -19.45
CA ALA A 116 3.48 9.52 -19.29
C ALA A 116 2.52 8.38 -19.66
N ILE A 117 1.24 8.47 -19.28
CA ILE A 117 0.21 7.51 -19.67
C ILE A 117 0.03 7.48 -21.19
N SER A 118 -0.07 8.63 -21.84
CA SER A 118 -0.15 8.72 -23.30
C SER A 118 1.09 8.17 -23.99
N SER A 119 2.28 8.40 -23.43
CA SER A 119 3.53 7.88 -24.00
C SER A 119 3.63 6.36 -23.90
N GLU A 120 3.29 5.77 -22.76
CA GLU A 120 3.49 4.34 -22.50
C GLU A 120 2.34 3.47 -23.01
N PHE A 121 1.10 3.95 -22.85
CA PHE A 121 -0.10 3.16 -23.15
C PHE A 121 -0.89 3.71 -24.34
N GLY A 122 -0.54 4.87 -24.88
CA GLY A 122 -1.29 5.56 -25.93
C GLY A 122 -2.54 6.28 -25.41
N SER A 123 -3.25 5.71 -24.42
CA SER A 123 -4.42 6.34 -23.80
C SER A 123 -4.70 5.82 -22.39
N LEU A 124 -5.46 6.60 -21.61
CA LEU A 124 -5.97 6.17 -20.31
C LEU A 124 -6.89 4.94 -20.42
N GLU A 125 -7.62 4.80 -21.53
CA GLU A 125 -8.48 3.65 -21.78
C GLU A 125 -7.68 2.37 -22.02
N THR A 126 -6.57 2.45 -22.77
CA THR A 126 -5.66 1.32 -22.96
C THR A 126 -4.99 0.93 -21.65
N LEU A 127 -4.58 1.91 -20.84
CA LEU A 127 -4.07 1.64 -19.49
C LEU A 127 -5.12 0.93 -18.63
N ARG A 128 -6.38 1.42 -18.62
CA ARG A 128 -7.49 0.76 -17.91
C ARG A 128 -7.63 -0.70 -18.32
N GLN A 129 -7.63 -0.98 -19.62
CA GLN A 129 -7.77 -2.34 -20.14
C GLN A 129 -6.63 -3.25 -19.67
N ARG A 130 -5.38 -2.76 -19.67
CA ARG A 130 -4.23 -3.51 -19.16
C ARG A 130 -4.33 -3.76 -17.65
N PHE A 131 -4.69 -2.74 -16.88
CA PHE A 131 -4.89 -2.86 -15.44
C PHE A 131 -5.99 -3.86 -15.09
N SER A 132 -7.14 -3.78 -15.77
CA SER A 132 -8.25 -4.72 -15.57
C SER A 132 -7.89 -6.15 -16.00
N ALA A 133 -7.17 -6.32 -17.10
CA ALA A 133 -6.71 -7.63 -17.56
C ALA A 133 -5.74 -8.27 -16.58
N GLU A 134 -4.77 -7.51 -16.07
CA GLU A 134 -3.79 -7.99 -15.08
C GLU A 134 -4.50 -8.46 -13.80
N GLY A 135 -5.41 -7.66 -13.25
CA GLY A 135 -6.14 -8.03 -12.03
C GLY A 135 -7.11 -9.20 -12.19
N THR A 136 -7.76 -9.30 -13.35
CA THR A 136 -8.66 -10.42 -13.65
C THR A 136 -7.86 -11.71 -13.88
N GLY A 137 -6.69 -11.61 -14.51
CA GLY A 137 -5.79 -12.73 -14.78
C GLY A 137 -4.98 -13.20 -13.58
N HIS A 138 -4.83 -12.37 -12.54
CA HIS A 138 -4.10 -12.72 -11.33
C HIS A 138 -4.77 -13.90 -10.59
N PHE A 139 -4.12 -15.06 -10.51
CA PHE A 139 -4.71 -16.22 -9.84
C PHE A 139 -4.50 -16.17 -8.32
N GLY A 140 -5.59 -16.30 -7.56
CA GLY A 140 -5.56 -16.29 -6.09
C GLY A 140 -5.54 -14.88 -5.49
N SER A 141 -4.85 -14.75 -4.37
CA SER A 141 -4.75 -13.54 -3.55
C SER A 141 -3.58 -12.66 -3.97
N GLY A 142 -3.81 -11.36 -4.05
CA GLY A 142 -2.77 -10.42 -4.42
C GLY A 142 -3.25 -9.01 -4.70
N TRP A 143 -2.41 -8.26 -5.39
CA TRP A 143 -2.56 -6.83 -5.64
C TRP A 143 -2.23 -6.51 -7.09
N VAL A 144 -2.90 -5.51 -7.65
CA VAL A 144 -2.57 -4.93 -8.96
C VAL A 144 -2.07 -3.52 -8.73
N TRP A 145 -0.99 -3.15 -9.41
CA TRP A 145 -0.32 -1.88 -9.22
C TRP A 145 -0.16 -1.16 -10.54
N LEU A 146 -0.36 0.15 -10.51
CA LEU A 146 0.29 1.06 -11.46
C LEU A 146 1.55 1.58 -10.77
N ILE A 147 2.70 1.35 -11.37
CA ILE A 147 4.00 1.78 -10.84
C ILE A 147 4.71 2.71 -11.82
N ALA A 148 5.67 3.45 -11.30
CA ALA A 148 6.61 4.24 -12.05
C ALA A 148 8.05 3.77 -11.79
N LYS A 149 8.82 3.60 -12.86
CA LYS A 149 10.28 3.43 -12.86
C LYS A 149 10.88 4.70 -13.45
N ARG A 150 11.08 5.71 -12.60
CA ARG A 150 11.27 7.12 -13.00
C ARG A 150 10.06 7.66 -13.76
N ASP A 151 10.22 7.96 -15.05
CA ASP A 151 9.20 8.50 -15.95
C ASP A 151 8.42 7.43 -16.72
N LYS A 152 8.83 6.15 -16.63
CA LYS A 152 8.17 5.03 -17.30
C LYS A 152 7.12 4.39 -16.41
N LEU A 153 5.97 4.09 -16.97
CA LEU A 153 4.86 3.47 -16.26
C LEU A 153 4.80 1.97 -16.55
N GLU A 154 4.36 1.19 -15.57
CA GLU A 154 4.15 -0.24 -15.74
C GLU A 154 2.94 -0.69 -14.93
N VAL A 155 2.17 -1.65 -15.46
CA VAL A 155 1.13 -2.36 -14.72
C VAL A 155 1.72 -3.71 -14.32
N ILE A 156 1.70 -4.02 -13.02
CA ILE A 156 2.18 -5.29 -12.48
C ILE A 156 1.17 -5.87 -11.48
N SER A 157 1.28 -7.15 -11.19
CA SER A 157 0.63 -7.75 -10.01
C SER A 157 1.62 -8.43 -9.08
N THR A 158 1.25 -8.54 -7.81
CA THR A 158 2.01 -9.24 -6.77
C THR A 158 1.12 -10.24 -6.05
N HIS A 159 1.67 -11.43 -5.75
CA HIS A 159 0.96 -12.42 -4.95
C HIS A 159 1.03 -12.12 -3.45
N ASP A 160 -0.02 -12.51 -2.74
CA ASP A 160 -0.14 -12.44 -1.29
C ASP A 160 0.19 -11.04 -0.73
N ALA A 161 1.31 -10.94 0.00
CA ALA A 161 1.81 -9.71 0.62
C ALA A 161 2.93 -9.04 -0.19
N GLY A 162 3.24 -9.54 -1.39
CA GLY A 162 4.24 -8.95 -2.27
C GLY A 162 3.94 -7.47 -2.54
N SER A 163 4.99 -6.66 -2.61
CA SER A 163 4.85 -5.21 -2.72
C SER A 163 5.96 -4.60 -3.58
N PRO A 164 5.67 -3.63 -4.45
CA PRO A 164 6.65 -3.03 -5.35
C PRO A 164 7.77 -2.27 -4.61
N ILE A 165 7.58 -1.87 -3.35
CA ILE A 165 8.58 -1.13 -2.57
C ILE A 165 9.84 -1.94 -2.21
N LEU A 166 9.83 -3.25 -2.50
CA LEU A 166 10.97 -4.13 -2.42
C LEU A 166 11.96 -3.93 -3.57
N GLU A 167 11.52 -3.38 -4.70
CA GLU A 167 12.37 -3.08 -5.85
C GLU A 167 12.89 -1.63 -5.76
N GLU A 168 14.21 -1.46 -5.85
CA GLU A 168 14.81 -0.12 -5.85
C GLU A 168 14.43 0.66 -7.11
N GLY A 169 14.12 1.94 -6.94
CA GLY A 169 13.75 2.81 -8.06
C GLY A 169 12.33 2.61 -8.59
N VAL A 170 11.53 1.77 -7.95
CA VAL A 170 10.09 1.61 -8.23
C VAL A 170 9.27 2.44 -7.25
N THR A 171 8.37 3.27 -7.80
CA THR A 171 7.40 4.05 -7.04
C THR A 171 5.98 3.58 -7.38
N PRO A 172 5.22 3.02 -6.43
CA PRO A 172 3.81 2.73 -6.65
C PRO A 172 3.00 4.02 -6.75
N LEU A 173 2.07 4.06 -7.71
CA LEU A 173 1.17 5.18 -7.98
C LEU A 173 -0.26 4.87 -7.54
N LEU A 174 -0.74 3.66 -7.87
CA LEU A 174 -2.04 3.15 -7.48
C LEU A 174 -1.94 1.67 -7.13
N ALA A 175 -2.75 1.22 -6.17
CA ALA A 175 -2.94 -0.18 -5.84
C ALA A 175 -4.42 -0.53 -5.87
N CYS A 176 -4.75 -1.73 -6.35
CA CYS A 176 -6.07 -2.33 -6.22
C CYS A 176 -5.93 -3.70 -5.56
N ASP A 177 -6.63 -3.90 -4.44
CA ASP A 177 -6.70 -5.18 -3.74
C ASP A 177 -7.60 -6.16 -4.54
N VAL A 178 -7.04 -7.31 -4.91
CA VAL A 178 -7.78 -8.39 -5.59
C VAL A 178 -7.88 -9.66 -4.72
N TRP A 179 -7.60 -9.56 -3.43
CA TRP A 179 -8.05 -10.54 -2.45
C TRP A 179 -9.59 -10.54 -2.39
N GLU A 180 -10.19 -11.73 -2.22
CA GLU A 180 -11.65 -11.85 -2.18
C GLU A 180 -12.28 -11.00 -1.07
N HIS A 181 -11.63 -10.84 0.08
CA HIS A 181 -12.15 -9.99 1.16
C HIS A 181 -12.37 -8.53 0.74
N ALA A 182 -11.71 -8.06 -0.31
CA ALA A 182 -11.80 -6.67 -0.77
C ALA A 182 -13.09 -6.39 -1.55
N TYR A 183 -13.73 -7.42 -2.09
CA TYR A 183 -14.87 -7.24 -2.99
C TYR A 183 -16.01 -8.24 -2.82
N TYR A 184 -15.82 -9.36 -2.13
CA TYR A 184 -16.79 -10.46 -2.15
C TYR A 184 -18.14 -10.08 -1.53
N ILE A 185 -18.17 -9.16 -0.56
CA ILE A 185 -19.40 -8.63 0.05
C ILE A 185 -20.23 -7.83 -0.96
N ASP A 186 -19.58 -7.13 -1.90
CA ASP A 186 -20.25 -6.25 -2.86
C ASP A 186 -20.44 -6.91 -4.24
N TYR A 187 -19.51 -7.76 -4.66
CA TYR A 187 -19.43 -8.33 -6.02
C TYR A 187 -19.46 -9.86 -6.08
N ARG A 188 -19.40 -10.55 -4.93
CA ARG A 188 -19.25 -12.02 -4.87
C ARG A 188 -18.07 -12.48 -5.72
N GLN A 189 -18.28 -13.39 -6.66
CA GLN A 189 -17.24 -13.90 -7.56
C GLN A 189 -16.83 -12.93 -8.68
N ASP A 190 -17.56 -11.81 -8.88
CA ASP A 190 -17.32 -10.89 -9.99
C ASP A 190 -16.15 -9.92 -9.75
N ARG A 191 -14.94 -10.48 -9.73
CA ARG A 191 -13.69 -9.70 -9.63
C ARG A 191 -13.55 -8.69 -10.77
N ALA A 192 -13.96 -9.05 -11.99
CA ALA A 192 -13.86 -8.16 -13.14
C ALA A 192 -14.74 -6.91 -12.98
N GLY A 193 -15.97 -7.08 -12.45
CA GLY A 193 -16.87 -6.00 -12.07
C GLY A 193 -16.29 -5.11 -10.97
N TRP A 194 -15.67 -5.71 -9.95
CA TRP A 194 -14.95 -4.97 -8.90
C TRP A 194 -13.86 -4.07 -9.48
N ILE A 195 -12.90 -4.64 -10.22
CA ILE A 195 -11.75 -3.88 -10.75
C ILE A 195 -12.23 -2.77 -11.70
N THR A 196 -13.23 -3.06 -12.54
CA THR A 196 -13.81 -2.07 -13.45
C THR A 196 -14.46 -0.93 -12.69
N SER A 197 -15.21 -1.22 -11.63
CA SER A 197 -15.91 -0.21 -10.83
C SER A 197 -14.91 0.61 -9.99
N TRP A 198 -13.93 -0.04 -9.38
CA TRP A 198 -12.83 0.59 -8.67
C TRP A 198 -12.08 1.59 -9.57
N TRP A 199 -11.67 1.16 -10.76
CA TRP A 199 -10.94 2.02 -11.70
C TRP A 199 -11.76 3.25 -12.11
N ASN A 200 -13.01 3.02 -12.51
CA ASN A 200 -13.83 4.06 -13.11
C ASN A 200 -14.33 5.11 -12.11
N ARG A 201 -14.42 4.75 -10.83
CA ARG A 201 -15.11 5.58 -9.83
C ARG A 201 -14.26 5.92 -8.62
N LEU A 202 -13.29 5.09 -8.24
CA LEU A 202 -12.55 5.24 -6.99
C LEU A 202 -11.07 5.60 -7.20
N ALA A 203 -10.43 5.18 -8.29
CA ALA A 203 -9.00 5.41 -8.52
C ALA A 203 -8.61 6.89 -8.28
N ASN A 204 -7.74 7.13 -7.30
CA ASN A 204 -7.34 8.46 -6.86
C ASN A 204 -6.18 9.00 -7.71
N TRP A 205 -6.51 9.62 -8.84
CA TRP A 205 -5.49 10.14 -9.75
C TRP A 205 -4.68 11.30 -9.18
N SER A 206 -5.25 12.13 -8.29
CA SER A 206 -4.50 13.20 -7.62
C SER A 206 -3.39 12.63 -6.72
N PHE A 207 -3.66 11.52 -6.04
CA PHE A 207 -2.63 10.79 -5.29
C PHE A 207 -1.60 10.16 -6.23
N ALA A 208 -2.05 9.52 -7.31
CA ALA A 208 -1.16 8.95 -8.33
C ALA A 208 -0.22 10.00 -8.96
N GLU A 209 -0.71 11.22 -9.20
CA GLU A 209 0.08 12.36 -9.69
C GLU A 209 1.17 12.75 -8.68
N THR A 210 0.82 12.87 -7.40
CA THR A 210 1.80 13.17 -6.33
C THR A 210 2.89 12.11 -6.26
N GLN A 211 2.52 10.84 -6.39
CA GLN A 211 3.46 9.72 -6.43
C GLN A 211 4.34 9.75 -7.70
N PHE A 212 3.78 10.13 -8.84
CA PHE A 212 4.52 10.22 -10.09
C PHE A 212 5.52 11.37 -10.07
N ASP A 213 5.11 12.53 -9.56
CA ASP A 213 5.99 13.68 -9.34
C ASP A 213 7.19 13.26 -8.46
N ALA A 214 6.93 12.55 -7.36
CA ALA A 214 8.00 12.00 -6.53
C ALA A 214 8.92 11.02 -7.28
N ALA A 215 8.36 10.16 -8.15
CA ALA A 215 9.12 9.20 -8.95
C ALA A 215 10.10 9.89 -9.94
N ILE A 216 9.76 11.09 -10.41
CA ILE A 216 10.62 11.91 -11.28
C ILE A 216 11.44 12.97 -10.53
N GLY A 217 11.51 12.87 -9.19
CA GLY A 217 12.33 13.76 -8.35
C GLY A 217 11.67 15.09 -8.00
N GLN A 218 10.37 15.23 -8.22
CA GLN A 218 9.56 16.41 -7.85
C GLN A 218 8.70 16.08 -6.62
N GLY A 219 9.22 16.35 -5.42
CA GLY A 219 8.50 16.09 -4.17
C GLY A 219 8.98 14.84 -3.45
N LYS A 220 8.14 14.30 -2.56
CA LYS A 220 8.49 13.16 -1.70
C LYS A 220 7.48 12.04 -1.91
N PRO A 221 7.93 10.78 -2.03
CA PRO A 221 7.01 9.66 -2.14
C PRO A 221 6.25 9.52 -0.83
N TRP A 222 5.01 9.06 -0.94
CA TRP A 222 4.21 8.63 0.20
C TRP A 222 4.97 7.62 1.06
N ARG A 223 4.75 7.73 2.38
CA ARG A 223 5.33 6.85 3.39
C ARG A 223 4.26 6.45 4.38
N TYR A 224 4.44 5.30 5.00
CA TYR A 224 3.63 4.89 6.14
C TYR A 224 4.15 5.53 7.45
N PRO A 225 3.27 5.95 8.36
CA PRO A 225 1.82 6.09 8.19
C PRO A 225 1.50 7.28 7.27
N PRO A 226 0.32 7.29 6.62
CA PRO A 226 -0.10 8.43 5.80
C PRO A 226 -0.03 9.72 6.62
N SER A 227 0.47 10.79 6.01
CA SER A 227 0.50 12.10 6.67
C SER A 227 -0.92 12.52 7.03
N GLN A 228 -1.18 12.77 8.31
CA GLN A 228 -2.43 13.37 8.74
C GLN A 228 -2.44 14.84 8.28
N THR A 229 -2.73 15.09 7.01
CA THR A 229 -3.16 16.43 6.61
C THR A 229 -4.49 16.70 7.29
N ALA A 230 -4.52 17.74 8.12
CA ALA A 230 -5.72 18.17 8.85
C ALA A 230 -6.92 18.23 7.90
N ARG A 231 -7.96 17.47 8.23
CA ARG A 231 -9.24 17.47 7.53
C ARG A 231 -9.94 18.83 7.66
#